data_AF-A0A7S4E3E6-F1
#
_entry.id   AF-A0A7S4E3E6-F1
#
_cell.length_a   1.000
_cell.length_b   1.000
_cell.length_c   1.000
_cell.angle_alpha   90.00
_cell.angle_beta   90.00
_cell.angle_gamma   90.00
#
_symmetry.space_group_name_H-M   'P 1'
#
loop_
_entity.id
_entity.type
_entity.pdbx_description
1 polymer ?
#
loop_
_entity_poly.entity_id
_entity_poly.type
_entity_poly.pdbx_seq_one_letter_code
_entity_poly.pdbx_strand_id
1 'polypeptide(L)'
;MVAKKLVTDGKTRCWSLTLMLMTIFQQRPIIHEYCANEGCEELDFTISEYRSMAKILGVAMPIMDVQKYLEGEEYNTKSVARVLMMYVLEELISSSISCPKVVNPFEQEDVPLESYEDDAIAKPMLSTTVEKLKQFVFGEMSPVEAATIIVDPRLKRQFFDDLQILQNKIDDPQYTTNWQTVCDDAVAALKVRLTKAIENDEALHNARPITNNFFQQTRAPAAPAPATAPAPPPVAPTVQPPRQTSMRSGFAARMRQRGAPGDDAGQQPTTLKPSATTRAANDVDASATARYFTGF
;
A
#
# COMPACT_ATOMS: atom_id res chain seq x y z
N MET A 1 -11.85 17.36 19.33
CA MET A 1 -12.07 16.28 18.35
C MET A 1 -11.27 16.59 17.11
N VAL A 2 -10.25 15.80 16.78
CA VAL A 2 -9.53 15.94 15.50
C VAL A 2 -10.39 15.24 14.46
N ALA A 3 -11.09 16.01 13.62
CA ALA A 3 -11.82 15.47 12.48
C ALA A 3 -10.79 14.74 11.60
N LYS A 4 -10.87 13.40 11.56
CA LYS A 4 -10.12 12.59 10.60
C LYS A 4 -10.51 13.13 9.22
N LYS A 5 -9.57 13.55 8.38
CA LYS A 5 -9.85 13.91 6.99
C LYS A 5 -9.57 12.69 6.12
N LEU A 6 -10.50 12.34 5.24
CA LEU A 6 -10.32 11.32 4.20
C LEU A 6 -9.38 11.83 3.10
N VAL A 7 -9.16 13.15 3.03
CA VAL A 7 -8.12 13.80 2.23
C VAL A 7 -6.75 13.42 2.80
N THR A 8 -6.26 12.26 2.38
CA THR A 8 -4.87 11.81 2.58
C THR A 8 -3.94 12.45 1.55
N ASP A 9 -2.65 12.53 1.87
CA ASP A 9 -1.54 13.13 1.08
C ASP A 9 -1.27 12.49 -0.30
N GLY A 10 -2.30 12.23 -1.12
CA GLY A 10 -2.13 11.83 -2.51
C GLY A 10 -1.52 12.97 -3.31
N LYS A 11 -0.58 12.69 -4.22
CA LYS A 11 -0.07 13.72 -5.14
C LYS A 11 -1.23 14.27 -5.96
N THR A 12 -1.58 15.54 -5.72
CA THR A 12 -2.73 16.20 -6.35
C THR A 12 -2.71 16.09 -7.88
N ARG A 13 -1.52 16.06 -8.50
CA ARG A 13 -1.34 15.92 -9.95
C ARG A 13 -1.82 14.58 -10.54
N CYS A 14 -1.90 13.52 -9.74
CA CYS A 14 -2.29 12.18 -10.19
C CYS A 14 -3.68 11.76 -9.68
N TRP A 15 -4.19 12.43 -8.64
CA TRP A 15 -5.40 12.02 -7.91
C TRP A 15 -6.46 13.11 -7.84
N SER A 16 -6.44 14.09 -8.76
CA SER A 16 -7.37 15.23 -8.74
C SER A 16 -8.84 14.79 -8.69
N LEU A 17 -9.24 13.81 -9.51
CA LEU A 17 -10.60 13.26 -9.52
C LEU A 17 -10.95 12.60 -8.18
N THR A 18 -10.12 11.69 -7.69
CA THR A 18 -10.37 11.00 -6.41
C THR A 18 -10.45 11.97 -5.25
N LEU A 19 -9.54 12.94 -5.16
CA LEU A 19 -9.54 13.96 -4.11
C LEU A 19 -10.76 14.89 -4.20
N MET A 20 -11.20 15.23 -5.41
CA MET A 20 -12.44 15.99 -5.63
C MET A 20 -13.66 15.20 -5.13
N LEU A 21 -13.80 13.94 -5.56
CA LEU A 21 -14.90 13.08 -5.14
C LEU A 21 -14.91 12.85 -3.62
N MET A 22 -13.74 12.62 -3.02
CA MET A 22 -13.61 12.52 -1.57
C MET A 22 -14.10 13.78 -0.87
N THR A 23 -13.69 14.95 -1.36
CA THR A 23 -14.07 16.24 -0.75
C THR A 23 -15.58 16.44 -0.83
N ILE A 24 -16.19 16.22 -2.01
CA ILE A 24 -17.64 16.30 -2.20
C ILE A 24 -18.35 15.31 -1.26
N PHE A 25 -17.93 14.06 -1.25
CA PHE A 25 -18.54 12.99 -0.46
C PHE A 25 -18.47 13.26 1.05
N GLN A 26 -17.36 13.81 1.54
CA GLN A 26 -17.18 14.17 2.95
C GLN A 26 -17.99 15.42 3.36
N GLN A 27 -18.06 16.41 2.47
CA GLN A 27 -18.74 17.68 2.73
C GLN A 27 -20.23 17.62 2.42
N ARG A 28 -20.77 16.46 2.00
CA ARG A 28 -22.18 16.31 1.64
C ARG A 28 -23.18 16.93 2.64
N PRO A 29 -23.02 16.88 3.98
CA PRO A 29 -24.02 17.46 4.87
C PRO A 29 -24.04 18.99 4.75
N ILE A 30 -22.86 19.59 4.53
CA ILE A 30 -22.69 21.02 4.33
C ILE A 30 -23.21 21.42 2.94
N ILE A 31 -22.92 20.63 1.91
CA ILE A 31 -23.42 20.87 0.54
C ILE A 31 -24.95 20.83 0.53
N HIS A 32 -25.54 19.80 1.14
CA HIS A 32 -26.99 19.64 1.21
C HIS A 32 -27.67 20.78 1.98
N GLU A 33 -27.11 21.16 3.13
CA GLU A 33 -27.60 22.31 3.92
C GLU A 33 -27.50 23.62 3.13
N TYR A 34 -26.40 23.83 2.41
CA TYR A 34 -26.22 25.01 1.56
C TYR A 34 -27.25 25.05 0.43
N CYS A 35 -27.45 23.95 -0.30
CA CYS A 35 -28.41 23.88 -1.39
C CYS A 35 -29.86 24.09 -0.92
N ALA A 36 -30.22 23.56 0.25
CA ALA A 36 -31.54 23.78 0.85
C ALA A 36 -31.76 25.24 1.29
N ASN A 37 -30.72 25.91 1.79
CA ASN A 37 -30.82 27.30 2.24
C ASN A 37 -30.86 28.30 1.06
N GLU A 38 -30.16 28.00 -0.03
CA GLU A 38 -30.08 28.86 -1.21
C GLU A 38 -31.14 28.53 -2.26
N GLY A 39 -31.94 27.47 -2.06
CA GLY A 39 -32.98 27.02 -2.98
C GLY A 39 -32.43 26.53 -4.32
N CYS A 40 -31.31 25.79 -4.27
CA CYS A 40 -30.63 25.21 -5.43
C CYS A 40 -30.42 23.70 -5.29
N GLU A 41 -31.42 23.01 -4.75
CA GLU A 41 -31.42 21.56 -4.54
C GLU A 41 -31.25 20.76 -5.83
N GLU A 42 -31.61 21.33 -6.99
CA GLU A 42 -31.38 20.73 -8.31
C GLU A 42 -29.90 20.60 -8.68
N LEU A 43 -29.02 21.32 -7.98
CA LEU A 43 -27.57 21.24 -8.15
C LEU A 43 -26.90 20.30 -7.15
N ASP A 44 -27.63 19.80 -6.15
CA ASP A 44 -27.12 18.82 -5.19
C ASP A 44 -27.14 17.41 -5.78
N PHE A 45 -26.23 16.56 -5.29
CA PHE A 45 -26.21 15.17 -5.67
C PHE A 45 -27.32 14.40 -4.94
N THR A 46 -27.97 13.52 -5.68
CA THR A 46 -28.91 12.54 -5.16
C THR A 46 -28.21 11.48 -4.31
N ILE A 47 -28.96 10.77 -3.47
CA ILE A 47 -28.44 9.63 -2.69
C ILE A 47 -27.86 8.55 -3.61
N SER A 48 -28.48 8.32 -4.78
CA SER A 48 -27.95 7.41 -5.80
C SER A 48 -26.58 7.84 -6.30
N GLU A 49 -26.38 9.12 -6.59
CA GLU A 49 -25.10 9.64 -7.04
C GLU A 49 -24.03 9.54 -5.95
N TYR A 50 -24.37 9.82 -4.69
CA TYR A 50 -23.45 9.57 -3.58
C TYR A 50 -23.11 8.08 -3.45
N ARG A 51 -24.05 7.15 -3.66
CA ARG A 51 -23.74 5.70 -3.69
C ARG A 51 -22.78 5.34 -4.82
N SER A 52 -22.96 5.89 -6.01
CA SER A 52 -22.02 5.69 -7.12
C SER A 52 -20.63 6.29 -6.81
N MET A 53 -20.57 7.48 -6.19
CA MET A 53 -19.30 8.05 -5.72
C MET A 53 -18.61 7.15 -4.68
N ALA A 54 -19.37 6.59 -3.72
CA ALA A 54 -18.83 5.66 -2.73
C ALA A 54 -18.19 4.44 -3.39
N LYS A 55 -18.83 3.85 -4.40
CA LYS A 55 -18.28 2.74 -5.18
C LYS A 55 -17.00 3.12 -5.92
N ILE A 56 -16.97 4.29 -6.56
CA ILE A 56 -15.77 4.81 -7.25
C ILE A 56 -14.62 4.99 -6.26
N LEU A 57 -14.90 5.55 -5.08
CA LEU A 57 -13.93 5.72 -4.01
C LEU A 57 -13.43 4.37 -3.46
N GLY A 58 -14.32 3.38 -3.30
CA GLY A 58 -13.94 2.02 -2.90
C GLY A 58 -12.93 1.37 -3.85
N VAL A 59 -13.05 1.63 -5.15
CA VAL A 59 -12.08 1.15 -6.16
C VAL A 59 -10.78 1.97 -6.13
N ALA A 60 -10.86 3.29 -6.03
CA ALA A 60 -9.71 4.18 -6.19
C ALA A 60 -8.82 4.26 -4.93
N MET A 61 -9.42 4.20 -3.74
CA MET A 61 -8.71 4.41 -2.47
C MET A 61 -7.58 3.40 -2.20
N PRO A 62 -7.78 2.07 -2.37
CA PRO A 62 -6.71 1.10 -2.16
C PRO A 62 -5.49 1.36 -3.06
N ILE A 63 -5.72 1.78 -4.32
CA ILE A 63 -4.66 2.08 -5.28
C ILE A 63 -3.90 3.34 -4.85
N MET A 64 -4.62 4.37 -4.42
CA MET A 64 -4.02 5.61 -3.91
C MET A 64 -3.17 5.36 -2.66
N ASP A 65 -3.63 4.49 -1.76
CA ASP A 65 -2.90 4.09 -0.55
C ASP A 65 -1.60 3.33 -0.90
N VAL A 66 -1.65 2.41 -1.87
CA VAL A 66 -0.44 1.72 -2.34
C VAL A 66 0.55 2.68 -2.97
N GLN A 67 0.10 3.62 -3.82
CA GLN A 67 1.01 4.62 -4.39
C GLN A 67 1.70 5.42 -3.28
N LYS A 68 0.95 5.87 -2.27
CA LYS A 68 1.52 6.62 -1.14
C LYS A 68 2.62 5.81 -0.45
N TYR A 69 2.40 4.52 -0.24
CA TYR A 69 3.43 3.63 0.32
C TYR A 69 4.64 3.54 -0.61
N LEU A 70 4.44 3.30 -1.91
CA LEU A 70 5.54 3.13 -2.86
C LEU A 70 6.39 4.39 -3.08
N GLU A 71 5.81 5.58 -2.92
CA GLU A 71 6.48 6.86 -3.09
C GLU A 71 7.06 7.45 -1.79
N GLY A 72 6.56 7.01 -0.63
CA GLY A 72 6.95 7.54 0.69
C GLY A 72 8.21 6.90 1.29
N GLU A 73 8.72 5.83 0.68
CA GLU A 73 9.83 5.05 1.23
C GLU A 73 11.21 5.59 0.79
N GLU A 74 12.15 5.66 1.74
CA GLU A 74 13.58 5.89 1.47
C GLU A 74 14.28 4.64 0.89
N TYR A 75 13.56 3.52 0.79
CA TYR A 75 14.07 2.21 0.43
C TYR A 75 13.61 1.76 -0.97
N ASN A 76 14.30 0.76 -1.53
CA ASN A 76 13.98 0.21 -2.85
C ASN A 76 12.63 -0.53 -2.83
N THR A 77 11.61 0.05 -3.46
CA THR A 77 10.24 -0.49 -3.50
C THR A 77 9.96 -1.44 -4.68
N LYS A 78 10.97 -1.73 -5.51
CA LYS A 78 10.80 -2.56 -6.72
C LYS A 78 10.33 -3.99 -6.42
N SER A 79 10.70 -4.57 -5.27
CA SER A 79 10.23 -5.92 -4.87
C SER A 79 8.78 -5.95 -4.39
N VAL A 80 8.24 -4.82 -3.91
CA VAL A 80 6.94 -4.80 -3.23
C VAL A 80 5.81 -4.23 -4.08
N ALA A 81 6.12 -3.50 -5.17
CA ALA A 81 5.09 -2.89 -6.02
C ALA A 81 4.09 -3.91 -6.59
N ARG A 82 4.58 -5.00 -7.19
CA ARG A 82 3.72 -6.05 -7.74
C ARG A 82 2.95 -6.81 -6.66
N VAL A 83 3.58 -7.06 -5.51
CA VAL A 83 2.94 -7.67 -4.34
C VAL A 83 1.74 -6.84 -3.87
N LEU A 84 1.92 -5.53 -3.74
CA LEU A 84 0.85 -4.64 -3.28
C LEU A 84 -0.29 -4.56 -4.32
N MET A 85 0.03 -4.52 -5.61
CA MET A 85 -0.98 -4.54 -6.67
C MET A 85 -1.72 -5.88 -6.74
N MET A 86 -1.05 -7.00 -6.42
CA MET A 86 -1.68 -8.32 -6.30
C MET A 86 -2.77 -8.33 -5.21
N TYR A 87 -2.49 -7.72 -4.05
CA TYR A 87 -3.49 -7.59 -2.98
C TYR A 87 -4.68 -6.70 -3.38
N VAL A 88 -4.41 -5.58 -4.08
CA VAL A 88 -5.49 -4.72 -4.58
C VAL A 88 -6.34 -5.48 -5.60
N LEU A 89 -5.71 -6.23 -6.51
CA LEU A 89 -6.44 -7.07 -7.48
C LEU A 89 -7.31 -8.10 -6.75
N GLU A 90 -6.77 -8.80 -5.76
CA GLU A 90 -7.52 -9.77 -4.96
C GLU A 90 -8.73 -9.13 -4.26
N GLU A 91 -8.56 -7.93 -3.68
CA GLU A 91 -9.62 -7.18 -3.03
C GLU A 91 -10.73 -6.78 -4.02
N LEU A 92 -10.37 -6.29 -5.21
CA LEU A 92 -11.33 -5.82 -6.21
C LEU A 92 -12.06 -6.94 -6.97
N ILE A 93 -11.58 -8.18 -6.90
CA ILE A 93 -12.27 -9.36 -7.44
C ILE A 93 -12.91 -10.24 -6.36
N SER A 94 -12.76 -9.86 -5.08
CA SER A 94 -13.43 -10.55 -3.98
C SER A 94 -14.92 -10.26 -4.01
N SER A 95 -15.74 -11.09 -3.35
CA SER A 95 -17.21 -10.98 -3.35
C SER A 95 -17.75 -9.60 -2.95
N SER A 96 -16.96 -8.79 -2.25
CA SER A 96 -17.33 -7.44 -1.81
C SER A 96 -16.13 -6.50 -1.79
N ILE A 97 -16.39 -5.22 -2.06
CA ILE A 97 -15.41 -4.12 -2.02
C ILE A 97 -15.73 -3.20 -0.84
N SER A 98 -14.72 -2.85 -0.04
CA SER A 98 -14.88 -1.91 1.07
C SER A 98 -15.04 -0.49 0.54
N CYS A 99 -16.21 0.12 0.76
CA CYS A 99 -16.56 1.46 0.29
C CYS A 99 -16.92 2.38 1.46
N PRO A 100 -16.66 3.69 1.38
CA PRO A 100 -17.05 4.63 2.42
C PRO A 100 -18.58 4.71 2.54
N LYS A 101 -19.12 4.66 3.75
CA LYS A 101 -20.57 4.69 3.97
C LYS A 101 -21.15 6.03 3.59
N VAL A 102 -22.29 6.00 2.89
CA VAL A 102 -23.05 7.22 2.58
C VAL A 102 -23.55 7.91 3.86
N VAL A 103 -23.81 7.21 4.96
CA VAL A 103 -24.28 7.85 6.21
C VAL A 103 -23.12 8.41 7.03
N ASN A 104 -21.96 7.76 7.02
CA ASN A 104 -20.76 8.22 7.72
C ASN A 104 -19.52 7.98 6.83
N PRO A 105 -18.95 9.03 6.22
CA PRO A 105 -17.89 8.86 5.23
C PRO A 105 -16.56 8.38 5.85
N PHE A 106 -16.47 8.32 7.19
CA PHE A 106 -15.32 7.80 7.93
C PHE A 106 -15.41 6.33 8.27
N GLU A 107 -16.57 5.71 8.01
CA GLU A 107 -16.80 4.29 8.14
C GLU A 107 -16.79 3.63 6.78
N GLN A 108 -16.47 2.33 6.76
CA GLN A 108 -16.49 1.51 5.56
C GLN A 108 -17.64 0.51 5.65
N GLU A 109 -18.24 0.17 4.52
CA GLU A 109 -19.17 -0.95 4.35
C GLU A 109 -18.71 -1.84 3.21
N ASP A 110 -18.93 -3.14 3.36
CA ASP A 110 -18.60 -4.10 2.31
C ASP A 110 -19.75 -4.12 1.30
N VAL A 111 -19.46 -3.62 0.09
CA VAL A 111 -20.41 -3.49 -1.00
C VAL A 111 -20.26 -4.69 -1.94
N PRO A 112 -21.31 -5.50 -2.17
CA PRO A 112 -21.22 -6.68 -3.01
C PRO A 112 -20.92 -6.32 -4.47
N LEU A 113 -20.14 -7.16 -5.16
CA LEU A 113 -19.74 -6.93 -6.55
C LEU A 113 -20.94 -6.79 -7.49
N GLU A 114 -22.00 -7.56 -7.25
CA GLU A 114 -23.22 -7.54 -8.08
C GLU A 114 -23.84 -6.14 -8.11
N SER A 115 -23.68 -5.36 -7.04
CA SER A 115 -24.21 -3.99 -6.99
C SER A 115 -23.50 -3.02 -7.95
N TYR A 116 -22.33 -3.37 -8.47
CA TYR A 116 -21.64 -2.58 -9.48
C TYR A 116 -22.27 -2.77 -10.86
N GLU A 117 -22.92 -3.91 -11.14
CA GLU A 117 -23.42 -4.25 -12.48
C GLU A 117 -24.50 -3.30 -13.01
N ASP A 118 -25.30 -2.74 -12.10
CA ASP A 118 -26.39 -1.81 -12.39
C ASP A 118 -25.93 -0.33 -12.38
N ASP A 119 -24.67 -0.06 -12.03
CA ASP A 119 -24.13 1.29 -11.89
C ASP A 119 -23.36 1.69 -13.16
N ALA A 120 -23.97 2.55 -13.97
CA ALA A 120 -23.43 2.96 -15.27
C ALA A 120 -22.03 3.61 -15.20
N ILE A 121 -21.64 4.15 -14.04
CA ILE A 121 -20.35 4.82 -13.85
C ILE A 121 -19.38 3.90 -13.09
N ALA A 122 -19.82 3.27 -12.00
CA ALA A 122 -18.94 2.43 -11.19
C ALA A 122 -18.55 1.12 -11.90
N LYS A 123 -19.43 0.55 -12.73
CA LYS A 123 -19.14 -0.65 -13.52
C LYS A 123 -17.93 -0.49 -14.43
N PRO A 124 -17.88 0.48 -15.37
CA PRO A 124 -16.73 0.63 -16.25
C PRO A 124 -15.46 1.02 -15.47
N MET A 125 -15.60 1.75 -14.37
CA MET A 125 -14.46 2.07 -13.50
C MET A 125 -13.85 0.79 -12.90
N LEU A 126 -14.68 -0.08 -12.31
CA LEU A 126 -14.23 -1.35 -11.72
C LEU A 126 -13.63 -2.26 -12.79
N SER A 127 -14.35 -2.51 -13.89
CA SER A 127 -13.90 -3.44 -14.93
C SER A 127 -12.60 -3.00 -15.60
N THR A 128 -12.47 -1.71 -15.92
CA THR A 128 -11.24 -1.15 -16.52
C THR A 128 -10.08 -1.20 -15.53
N THR A 129 -10.35 -0.95 -14.24
CA THR A 129 -9.31 -0.99 -13.19
C THR A 129 -8.81 -2.41 -12.97
N VAL A 130 -9.72 -3.37 -12.85
CA VAL A 130 -9.37 -4.80 -12.72
C VAL A 130 -8.58 -5.27 -13.93
N GLU A 131 -8.98 -4.90 -15.13
CA GLU A 131 -8.26 -5.27 -16.36
C GLU A 131 -6.83 -4.71 -16.37
N LYS A 132 -6.65 -3.44 -16.01
CA LYS A 132 -5.31 -2.83 -15.89
C LYS A 132 -4.48 -3.46 -14.79
N LEU A 133 -5.10 -3.84 -13.67
CA LEU A 133 -4.40 -4.54 -12.59
C LEU A 133 -3.96 -5.94 -13.02
N LYS A 134 -4.79 -6.69 -13.75
CA LYS A 134 -4.39 -7.97 -14.35
C LYS A 134 -3.18 -7.80 -15.26
N GLN A 135 -3.21 -6.82 -16.16
CA GLN A 135 -2.09 -6.52 -17.06
C GLN A 135 -0.81 -6.18 -16.30
N PHE A 136 -0.92 -5.46 -15.17
CA PHE A 136 0.23 -5.14 -14.35
C PHE A 136 0.74 -6.34 -13.54
N VAL A 137 -0.15 -7.05 -12.87
CA VAL A 137 0.17 -8.15 -11.95
C VAL A 137 0.68 -9.38 -12.70
N PHE A 138 0.04 -9.74 -13.82
CA PHE A 138 0.40 -10.90 -14.63
C PHE A 138 1.22 -10.56 -15.88
N GLY A 139 1.50 -9.28 -16.12
CA GLY A 139 2.39 -8.86 -17.20
C GLY A 139 3.79 -9.44 -17.03
N GLU A 140 4.55 -9.46 -18.13
CA GLU A 140 5.92 -9.98 -18.14
C GLU A 140 6.76 -9.40 -17.00
N MET A 141 7.43 -10.28 -16.26
CA MET A 141 8.29 -9.90 -15.15
C MET A 141 9.74 -9.85 -15.61
N SER A 142 10.40 -8.71 -15.39
CA SER A 142 11.82 -8.62 -15.74
C SER A 142 12.68 -9.50 -14.83
N PRO A 143 13.80 -10.06 -15.30
CA PRO A 143 14.70 -10.85 -14.46
C PRO A 143 15.24 -10.08 -13.23
N VAL A 144 15.36 -8.75 -13.34
CA VAL A 144 15.80 -7.89 -12.24
C VAL A 144 14.71 -7.76 -11.18
N GLU A 145 13.45 -7.60 -11.59
CA GLU A 145 12.30 -7.58 -10.68
C GLU A 145 12.19 -8.91 -9.93
N ALA A 146 12.17 -10.03 -10.66
CA ALA A 146 12.12 -11.37 -10.09
C ALA A 146 13.25 -11.62 -9.08
N ALA A 147 14.48 -11.26 -9.43
CA ALA A 147 15.62 -11.37 -8.52
C ALA A 147 15.46 -10.51 -7.27
N THR A 148 14.93 -9.28 -7.40
CA THR A 148 14.73 -8.38 -6.25
C THR A 148 13.68 -8.96 -5.29
N ILE A 149 12.61 -9.58 -5.81
CA ILE A 149 11.59 -10.26 -5.01
C ILE A 149 12.17 -11.49 -4.30
N ILE A 150 12.94 -12.33 -5.00
CA ILE A 150 13.54 -13.55 -4.44
C ILE A 150 14.50 -13.24 -3.29
N VAL A 151 15.29 -12.17 -3.44
CA VAL A 151 16.27 -11.75 -2.43
C VAL A 151 15.60 -11.13 -1.21
N ASP A 152 14.36 -10.64 -1.33
CA ASP A 152 13.58 -10.15 -0.20
C ASP A 152 13.20 -11.32 0.73
N PRO A 153 13.72 -11.37 1.97
CA PRO A 153 13.49 -12.50 2.86
C PRO A 153 12.04 -12.74 3.23
N ARG A 154 11.18 -11.71 3.11
CA ARG A 154 9.76 -11.77 3.44
C ARG A 154 8.91 -12.33 2.30
N LEU A 155 9.37 -12.20 1.06
CA LEU A 155 8.59 -12.52 -0.14
C LEU A 155 9.04 -13.84 -0.78
N LYS A 156 10.35 -14.10 -0.82
CA LYS A 156 11.01 -15.32 -1.35
C LYS A 156 10.16 -16.06 -2.41
N ARG A 157 9.95 -17.37 -2.23
CA ARG A 157 9.18 -18.23 -3.15
C ARG A 157 7.66 -18.05 -3.00
N GLN A 158 7.21 -17.68 -1.81
CA GLN A 158 5.79 -17.54 -1.49
C GLN A 158 5.08 -16.59 -2.46
N PHE A 159 5.75 -15.51 -2.87
CA PHE A 159 5.19 -14.58 -3.85
C PHE A 159 4.78 -15.26 -5.16
N PHE A 160 5.62 -16.14 -5.73
CA PHE A 160 5.32 -16.79 -7.01
C PHE A 160 4.22 -17.85 -6.86
N ASP A 161 4.16 -18.52 -5.70
CA ASP A 161 3.09 -19.44 -5.36
C ASP A 161 1.75 -18.70 -5.23
N ASP A 162 1.74 -17.58 -4.49
CA ASP A 162 0.55 -16.73 -4.32
C ASP A 162 0.07 -16.15 -5.66
N LEU A 163 1.00 -15.75 -6.52
CA LEU A 163 0.70 -15.25 -7.86
C LEU A 163 0.08 -16.33 -8.75
N GLN A 164 0.58 -17.57 -8.66
CA GLN A 164 -0.01 -18.72 -9.35
C GLN A 164 -1.42 -19.04 -8.82
N ILE A 165 -1.63 -18.99 -7.50
CA ILE A 165 -2.95 -19.18 -6.89
C ILE A 165 -3.93 -18.11 -7.37
N LEU A 166 -3.52 -16.85 -7.39
CA LEU A 166 -4.38 -15.75 -7.85
C LEU A 166 -4.71 -15.88 -9.34
N GLN A 167 -3.74 -16.21 -10.18
CA GLN A 167 -3.96 -16.44 -11.61
C GLN A 167 -4.99 -17.57 -11.83
N ASN A 168 -4.84 -18.68 -11.10
CA ASN A 168 -5.75 -19.82 -11.19
C ASN A 168 -7.17 -19.46 -10.70
N LYS A 169 -7.29 -18.56 -9.72
CA LYS A 169 -8.58 -18.06 -9.22
C LYS A 169 -9.30 -17.19 -10.25
N ILE A 170 -8.54 -16.40 -11.01
CA ILE A 170 -9.07 -15.51 -12.04
C ILE A 170 -9.47 -16.28 -13.30
N ASP A 171 -8.75 -17.36 -13.61
CA ASP A 171 -9.00 -18.26 -14.75
C ASP A 171 -9.16 -17.52 -16.09
N ASP A 172 -8.23 -16.60 -16.35
CA ASP A 172 -8.20 -15.79 -17.57
C ASP A 172 -7.12 -16.30 -18.53
N PRO A 173 -7.48 -16.93 -19.66
CA PRO A 173 -6.53 -17.54 -20.58
C PRO A 173 -5.47 -16.57 -21.12
N GLN A 174 -5.81 -15.28 -21.21
CA GLN A 174 -4.90 -14.24 -21.71
C GLN A 174 -3.66 -14.08 -20.83
N TYR A 175 -3.76 -14.40 -19.54
CA TYR A 175 -2.71 -14.15 -18.55
C TYR A 175 -2.02 -15.44 -18.08
N THR A 176 -2.13 -16.53 -18.83
CA THR A 176 -1.60 -17.84 -18.43
C THR A 176 -0.07 -17.85 -18.43
N THR A 177 0.53 -17.72 -17.24
CA THR A 177 1.98 -17.85 -17.03
C THR A 177 2.27 -18.95 -16.01
N ASN A 178 3.36 -19.70 -16.22
CA ASN A 178 3.87 -20.63 -15.21
C ASN A 178 4.86 -19.90 -14.31
N TRP A 179 4.37 -19.39 -13.18
CA TRP A 179 5.17 -18.57 -12.26
C TRP A 179 6.25 -19.37 -11.53
N GLN A 180 6.08 -20.68 -11.41
CA GLN A 180 7.10 -21.57 -10.88
C GLN A 180 8.34 -21.58 -11.80
N THR A 181 8.14 -21.70 -13.12
CA THR A 181 9.25 -21.62 -14.08
C THR A 181 9.95 -20.27 -14.02
N VAL A 182 9.20 -19.17 -13.94
CA VAL A 182 9.78 -17.81 -13.80
C VAL A 182 10.65 -17.70 -12.55
N CYS A 183 10.18 -18.25 -11.42
CA CYS A 183 10.95 -18.30 -10.18
C CYS A 183 12.25 -19.12 -10.36
N ASP A 184 12.16 -20.30 -10.95
CA ASP A 184 13.30 -21.20 -11.11
C ASP A 184 14.38 -20.62 -12.04
N ASP A 185 13.96 -19.99 -13.14
CA ASP A 185 14.85 -19.29 -14.08
C ASP A 185 15.55 -18.11 -13.40
N ALA A 186 14.82 -17.33 -12.60
CA ALA A 186 15.38 -16.22 -11.85
C ALA A 186 16.39 -16.69 -10.78
N VAL A 187 16.10 -17.81 -10.09
CA VAL A 187 17.04 -18.44 -9.14
C VAL A 187 18.29 -18.92 -9.87
N ALA A 188 18.15 -19.57 -11.04
CA ALA A 188 19.30 -20.03 -11.83
C ALA A 188 20.18 -18.85 -12.28
N ALA A 189 19.57 -17.77 -12.78
CA ALA A 189 20.27 -16.56 -13.16
C ALA A 189 21.00 -15.91 -11.97
N LEU A 190 20.37 -15.88 -10.79
CA LEU A 190 20.98 -15.35 -9.57
C LEU A 190 22.20 -16.17 -9.14
N LYS A 191 22.10 -17.51 -9.20
CA LYS A 191 23.23 -18.41 -8.90
C LYS A 191 24.42 -18.13 -9.81
N VAL A 192 24.20 -18.04 -11.12
CA VAL A 192 25.28 -17.74 -12.09
C VAL A 192 25.96 -16.40 -11.79
N ARG A 193 25.17 -15.36 -11.47
CA ARG A 193 25.71 -14.04 -11.11
C ARG A 193 26.50 -14.07 -9.81
N LEU A 194 26.00 -14.77 -8.80
CA LEU A 194 26.67 -14.91 -7.52
C LEU A 194 27.99 -15.66 -7.65
N THR A 195 28.01 -16.77 -8.40
CA THR A 195 29.24 -17.52 -8.68
C THR A 195 30.29 -16.64 -9.35
N LYS A 196 29.93 -15.88 -10.39
CA LYS A 196 30.85 -14.95 -11.04
C LYS A 196 31.35 -13.84 -10.11
N ALA A 197 30.48 -13.35 -9.22
CA ALA A 197 30.88 -12.33 -8.24
C ALA A 197 31.89 -12.89 -7.23
N ILE A 198 31.68 -14.12 -6.75
CA ILE A 198 32.61 -14.81 -5.84
C ILE A 198 33.94 -15.06 -6.56
N GLU A 199 33.94 -15.59 -7.78
CA GLU A 199 35.17 -15.84 -8.55
C GLU A 199 35.96 -14.54 -8.80
N ASN A 200 35.27 -13.44 -9.10
CA ASN A 200 35.92 -12.13 -9.29
C ASN A 200 36.48 -11.57 -7.97
N ASP A 201 35.78 -11.74 -6.85
CA ASP A 201 36.25 -11.31 -5.53
C ASP A 201 37.45 -12.13 -5.07
N GLU A 202 37.42 -13.45 -5.29
CA GLU A 202 38.57 -14.33 -5.07
C GLU A 202 39.75 -13.94 -5.95
N ALA A 203 39.52 -13.58 -7.22
CA ALA A 203 40.58 -13.07 -8.11
C ALA A 203 41.17 -11.73 -7.61
N LEU A 204 40.34 -10.82 -7.09
CA LEU A 204 40.76 -9.56 -6.48
C LEU A 204 41.54 -9.77 -5.17
N HIS A 205 41.13 -10.72 -4.33
CA HIS A 205 41.84 -11.06 -3.09
C HIS A 205 43.14 -11.84 -3.33
N ASN A 206 43.18 -12.69 -4.36
CA ASN A 206 44.40 -13.39 -4.77
C ASN A 206 45.37 -12.48 -5.55
N ALA A 207 44.87 -11.39 -6.16
CA ALA A 207 45.67 -10.29 -6.67
C ALA A 207 46.16 -9.39 -5.52
N ARG A 208 47.08 -9.87 -4.68
CA ARG A 208 47.83 -8.98 -3.78
C ARG A 208 48.56 -7.91 -4.60
N PRO A 209 48.71 -6.66 -4.10
CA PRO A 209 49.52 -5.65 -4.76
C PRO A 209 50.94 -6.21 -4.85
N ILE A 210 51.49 -6.20 -6.07
CA ILE A 210 52.93 -6.40 -6.26
C ILE A 210 53.61 -5.29 -5.46
N THR A 211 54.15 -5.65 -4.30
CA THR A 211 55.12 -4.84 -3.60
C THR A 211 56.31 -4.64 -4.52
N ASN A 212 56.39 -3.51 -5.20
CA ASN A 212 57.61 -3.03 -5.84
C ASN A 212 57.78 -1.53 -5.53
N ASN A 213 58.49 -1.27 -4.43
CA ASN A 213 59.60 -0.31 -4.36
C ASN A 213 59.56 0.90 -5.33
N PHE A 214 58.69 1.88 -5.10
CA PHE A 214 58.81 3.19 -5.77
C PHE A 214 59.03 4.39 -4.83
N PHE A 215 59.19 4.17 -3.54
CA PHE A 215 59.60 5.22 -2.60
C PHE A 215 60.74 4.75 -1.70
N GLN A 216 61.88 4.40 -2.30
CA GLN A 216 63.14 4.67 -1.62
C GLN A 216 63.36 6.19 -1.66
N GLN A 217 63.30 6.76 -0.46
CA GLN A 217 63.81 8.05 -0.03
C GLN A 217 64.80 8.73 -0.98
N THR A 218 64.36 9.82 -1.62
CA THR A 218 65.19 11.02 -1.74
C THR A 218 64.56 12.10 -0.88
N ARG A 219 65.07 12.22 0.35
CA ARG A 219 64.78 13.32 1.26
C ARG A 219 65.48 14.56 0.70
N ALA A 220 64.78 15.34 -0.14
CA ALA A 220 65.18 16.71 -0.40
C ALA A 220 64.79 17.56 0.82
N PRO A 221 65.68 18.44 1.33
CA PRO A 221 65.34 19.30 2.47
C PRO A 221 64.26 20.29 2.07
N ALA A 222 63.24 20.42 2.92
CA ALA A 222 62.10 21.31 2.73
C ALA A 222 62.55 22.79 2.74
N ALA A 223 62.15 23.56 1.73
CA ALA A 223 62.14 25.01 1.82
C ALA A 223 61.01 25.45 2.78
N PRO A 224 61.17 26.55 3.54
CA PRO A 224 60.18 26.97 4.53
C PRO A 224 58.90 27.50 3.86
N ALA A 225 57.75 27.11 4.41
CA ALA A 225 56.43 27.53 3.98
C ALA A 225 56.14 29.00 4.33
N PRO A 226 55.48 29.79 3.46
CA PRO A 226 54.93 31.08 3.84
C PRO A 226 53.61 30.94 4.60
N ALA A 227 53.32 31.98 5.39
CA ALA A 227 52.34 32.04 6.46
C ALA A 227 50.88 31.75 6.08
N THR A 228 50.19 31.09 7.01
CA THR A 228 48.76 30.80 7.08
C THR A 228 47.87 32.03 6.93
N ALA A 229 46.86 31.94 6.06
CA ALA A 229 45.67 32.80 6.11
C ALA A 229 44.59 32.19 7.03
N PRO A 230 43.73 33.00 7.69
CA PRO A 230 42.84 32.52 8.74
C PRO A 230 41.62 31.77 8.19
N ALA A 231 41.16 30.77 8.96
CA ALA A 231 39.98 29.96 8.66
C ALA A 231 38.66 30.75 8.75
N PRO A 232 37.64 30.45 7.92
CA PRO A 232 36.32 31.03 8.05
C PRO A 232 35.56 30.49 9.28
N PRO A 233 34.63 31.27 9.86
CA PRO A 233 33.92 30.88 11.09
C PRO A 233 32.88 29.78 10.85
N PRO A 234 32.51 29.01 11.89
CA PRO A 234 31.60 27.88 11.78
C PRO A 234 30.15 28.34 11.58
N VAL A 235 29.43 27.65 10.68
CA VAL A 235 27.99 27.84 10.46
C VAL A 235 27.19 27.15 11.57
N ALA A 236 26.25 27.86 12.18
CA ALA A 236 25.38 27.35 13.24
C ALA A 236 24.43 26.24 12.73
N PRO A 237 24.07 25.25 13.58
CA PRO A 237 23.21 24.14 13.18
C PRO A 237 21.78 24.62 12.92
N THR A 238 21.28 24.34 11.71
CA THR A 238 19.87 24.51 11.36
C THR A 238 19.03 23.49 12.13
N VAL A 239 18.11 24.00 12.94
CA VAL A 239 17.09 23.22 13.67
C VAL A 239 16.17 22.54 12.66
N GLN A 240 16.19 21.21 12.60
CA GLN A 240 15.17 20.43 11.89
C GLN A 240 13.83 20.53 12.65
N PRO A 241 12.70 20.80 11.97
CA PRO A 241 11.39 20.67 12.60
C PRO A 241 11.08 19.18 12.90
N PRO A 242 10.28 18.90 13.94
CA PRO A 242 10.05 17.54 14.42
C PRO A 242 9.34 16.69 13.36
N ARG A 243 9.85 15.48 13.14
CA ARG A 243 9.21 14.42 12.34
C ARG A 243 7.80 14.18 12.89
N GLN A 244 6.78 14.58 12.14
CA GLN A 244 5.42 14.12 12.40
C GLN A 244 5.32 12.64 12.04
N THR A 245 5.24 11.79 13.05
CA THR A 245 4.83 10.39 12.90
C THR A 245 3.39 10.36 12.41
N SER A 246 3.22 10.15 11.10
CA SER A 246 1.91 9.92 10.47
C SER A 246 1.24 8.70 11.08
N MET A 247 -0.01 8.86 11.52
CA MET A 247 -0.78 7.82 12.19
C MET A 247 -1.09 6.65 11.25
N ARG A 248 -0.85 5.44 11.76
CA ARG A 248 -1.09 4.13 11.14
C ARG A 248 -2.41 4.08 10.35
N SER A 249 -2.32 3.86 9.03
CA SER A 249 -3.48 3.47 8.22
C SER A 249 -3.94 2.05 8.58
N GLY A 250 -5.25 1.81 8.54
CA GLY A 250 -5.85 0.48 8.81
C GLY A 250 -5.35 -0.60 7.85
N PHE A 251 -4.91 -0.22 6.64
CA PHE A 251 -4.30 -1.10 5.66
C PHE A 251 -2.96 -1.67 6.15
N ALA A 252 -2.07 -0.82 6.68
CA ALA A 252 -0.79 -1.26 7.26
C ALA A 252 -0.98 -2.14 8.51
N ALA A 253 -2.08 -1.95 9.25
CA ALA A 253 -2.44 -2.82 10.37
C ALA A 253 -2.95 -4.20 9.92
N ARG A 254 -3.75 -4.27 8.84
CA ARG A 254 -4.21 -5.54 8.24
C ARG A 254 -3.07 -6.32 7.58
N MET A 255 -2.14 -5.63 6.90
CA MET A 255 -0.95 -6.24 6.30
C MET A 255 -0.01 -6.88 7.34
N ARG A 256 0.10 -6.30 8.56
CA ARG A 256 0.88 -6.90 9.66
C ARG A 256 0.25 -8.15 10.25
N GLN A 257 -1.08 -8.28 10.25
CA GLN A 257 -1.77 -9.43 10.85
C GLN A 257 -1.63 -10.72 10.03
N ARG A 258 -1.31 -10.62 8.73
CA ARG A 258 -1.09 -11.80 7.87
C ARG A 258 0.38 -12.15 7.64
N GLY A 259 1.32 -11.39 8.22
CA GLY A 259 2.76 -11.49 7.95
C GLY A 259 3.62 -12.00 9.10
N ALA A 260 3.16 -12.98 9.89
CA ALA A 260 4.01 -13.63 10.89
C ALA A 260 3.85 -15.16 10.89
N PRO A 261 4.76 -15.91 10.24
CA PRO A 261 5.02 -17.29 10.59
C PRO A 261 6.11 -17.34 11.67
N GLY A 262 5.74 -17.82 12.86
CA GLY A 262 6.67 -18.37 13.85
C GLY A 262 7.17 -17.40 14.91
N ASP A 263 6.42 -17.28 16.00
CA ASP A 263 6.96 -17.28 17.36
C ASP A 263 5.80 -17.55 18.32
N ASP A 264 5.49 -18.83 18.52
CA ASP A 264 4.81 -19.33 19.72
C ASP A 264 5.19 -20.80 19.91
N ALA A 265 6.49 -21.02 20.12
CA ALA A 265 6.96 -22.22 20.80
C ALA A 265 6.95 -21.94 22.30
N GLY A 266 5.92 -22.45 22.99
CA GLY A 266 6.01 -22.81 24.39
C GLY A 266 5.21 -21.95 25.37
N GLN A 267 3.92 -22.27 25.51
CA GLN A 267 3.33 -22.57 26.82
C GLN A 267 1.97 -23.26 26.63
N GLN A 268 1.91 -24.55 26.97
CA GLN A 268 0.66 -25.31 27.07
C GLN A 268 -0.16 -24.89 28.32
N PRO A 269 -1.46 -25.20 28.34
CA PRO A 269 -2.47 -24.48 29.10
C PRO A 269 -2.71 -25.09 30.50
N THR A 270 -2.91 -24.24 31.50
CA THR A 270 -3.59 -24.66 32.74
C THR A 270 -5.07 -24.34 32.64
N THR A 271 -5.84 -25.42 32.61
CA THR A 271 -7.27 -25.53 32.82
C THR A 271 -7.71 -24.87 34.13
N LEU A 272 -8.86 -24.18 34.13
CA LEU A 272 -9.84 -24.19 35.22
C LEU A 272 -11.24 -23.80 34.68
N LYS A 273 -12.23 -24.45 35.28
CA LYS A 273 -13.60 -24.79 34.80
C LYS A 273 -14.60 -23.62 34.63
N PRO A 274 -15.72 -23.88 33.92
CA PRO A 274 -16.84 -22.96 33.76
C PRO A 274 -17.74 -22.95 35.00
N SER A 275 -18.34 -21.80 35.31
CA SER A 275 -19.54 -21.73 36.15
C SER A 275 -20.69 -21.17 35.33
N ALA A 276 -21.70 -22.01 35.15
CA ALA A 276 -22.99 -21.67 34.59
C ALA A 276 -23.96 -21.21 35.70
N THR A 277 -25.14 -20.76 35.26
CA THR A 277 -26.38 -20.40 36.00
C THR A 277 -26.38 -18.96 36.54
N THR A 278 -27.37 -18.08 36.25
CA THR A 278 -28.82 -18.32 36.10
C THR A 278 -29.53 -17.26 35.24
N ARG A 279 -30.74 -17.64 34.80
CA ARG A 279 -31.67 -17.10 33.80
C ARG A 279 -32.60 -15.98 34.34
N ALA A 280 -33.05 -15.14 33.39
CA ALA A 280 -34.39 -14.54 33.21
C ALA A 280 -34.85 -13.28 33.99
N ALA A 281 -35.21 -12.22 33.22
CA ALA A 281 -36.48 -11.47 33.21
C ALA A 281 -36.27 -10.17 32.36
N ASN A 282 -36.76 -10.12 31.12
CA ASN A 282 -38.03 -9.53 30.64
C ASN A 282 -38.00 -8.02 30.34
N ASP A 283 -38.28 -7.72 29.06
CA ASP A 283 -39.02 -6.60 28.46
C ASP A 283 -38.73 -5.14 28.89
N VAL A 284 -38.51 -4.27 27.90
CA VAL A 284 -39.45 -3.22 27.45
C VAL A 284 -38.76 -2.20 26.53
N ASP A 285 -39.47 -1.86 25.45
CA ASP A 285 -39.38 -0.69 24.57
C ASP A 285 -38.31 -0.55 23.47
N ALA A 286 -38.72 -1.08 22.31
CA ALA A 286 -38.58 -0.39 21.05
C ALA A 286 -39.56 0.81 20.96
N SER A 287 -39.06 2.04 21.08
CA SER A 287 -39.68 3.21 20.45
C SER A 287 -38.70 4.40 20.41
N ALA A 288 -38.86 5.25 19.39
CA ALA A 288 -38.05 6.44 19.06
C ALA A 288 -36.67 6.12 18.45
N THR A 289 -36.45 6.26 17.15
CA THR A 289 -36.45 7.57 16.49
C THR A 289 -36.67 7.38 14.98
N ALA A 290 -37.92 7.22 14.58
CA ALA A 290 -38.37 7.32 13.19
C ALA A 290 -39.47 8.40 13.14
N ARG A 291 -39.06 9.66 13.12
CA ARG A 291 -39.93 10.79 12.76
C ARG A 291 -39.05 11.91 12.23
N TYR A 292 -38.85 11.96 10.92
CA TYR A 292 -38.71 13.18 10.13
C TYR A 292 -38.78 12.75 8.67
N PHE A 293 -40.00 12.61 8.14
CA PHE A 293 -40.34 12.71 6.70
C PHE A 293 -41.86 12.60 6.57
N THR A 294 -42.56 13.70 6.87
CA THR A 294 -43.86 14.04 6.28
C THR A 294 -44.05 15.54 6.47
N GLY A 295 -43.89 16.32 5.41
CA GLY A 295 -44.21 17.75 5.40
C GLY A 295 -43.54 18.48 4.25
N PHE A 296 -44.33 18.64 3.17
CA PHE A 296 -44.10 19.37 1.91
C PHE A 296 -43.37 18.62 0.80
#